data_AF-A0A8T7JZ05-F1
#
_entry.id   AF-A0A8T7JZ05-F1
#
_cell.length_a   1.000
_cell.length_b   1.000
_cell.length_c   1.000
_cell.angle_alpha   90.00
_cell.angle_beta   90.00
_cell.angle_gamma   90.00
#
_symmetry.space_group_name_H-M   'P 1'
#
loop_
_entity.id
_entity.type
_entity.pdbx_description
1 polymer ?
#
loop_
_entity_poly.entity_id
_entity_poly.type
_entity_poly.pdbx_seq_one_letter_code
_entity_poly.pdbx_strand_id
1 'polypeptide(L)'
;MNEQMSQQPPALPLTPQEERQWAMLAHLGVLANLFSGFLGPAVPLAIYLIYKDRSRYVAYQSLQGLVFQLIWWVGGGALTGVAWAITGTLSTVLIGLLCIPVACVISAMPLVALVYGVYGGIQCNQGADFKYWLIGDWFRNTLNG
;
A
#
# COMPACT_ATOMS: atom_id res chain seq x y z
N MET A 1 -17.14 16.22 -41.40
CA MET A 1 -16.13 15.28 -40.89
C MET A 1 -16.71 14.73 -39.60
N ASN A 2 -17.35 13.57 -39.67
CA ASN A 2 -18.11 13.01 -38.55
C ASN A 2 -17.14 12.37 -37.57
N GLU A 3 -16.98 12.99 -36.40
CA GLU A 3 -16.30 12.41 -35.26
C GLU A 3 -17.17 11.26 -34.73
N GLN A 4 -16.94 10.06 -35.28
CA GLN A 4 -17.34 8.83 -34.62
C GLN A 4 -16.48 8.70 -33.36
N MET A 5 -16.90 9.38 -32.28
CA MET A 5 -16.45 9.08 -30.93
C MET A 5 -16.70 7.59 -30.72
N SER A 6 -15.63 6.81 -30.78
CA SER A 6 -15.61 5.39 -30.51
C SER A 6 -16.17 5.17 -29.10
N GLN A 7 -17.47 4.87 -29.00
CA GLN A 7 -18.09 4.44 -27.76
C GLN A 7 -17.45 3.11 -27.39
N GLN A 8 -16.42 3.18 -26.54
CA GLN A 8 -15.84 1.99 -25.94
C GLN A 8 -16.97 1.29 -25.19
N PRO A 9 -17.21 -0.01 -25.45
CA PRO A 9 -18.27 -0.74 -24.76
C PRO A 9 -18.10 -0.56 -23.24
N PRO A 10 -19.20 -0.39 -22.48
CA PRO A 10 -19.11 -0.30 -21.02
C PRO A 10 -18.35 -1.51 -20.49
N ALA A 11 -17.29 -1.26 -19.72
CA ALA A 11 -16.45 -2.32 -19.19
C ALA A 11 -17.29 -3.26 -18.33
N LEU A 12 -17.17 -4.57 -18.56
CA LEU A 12 -17.97 -5.57 -17.86
C LEU A 12 -17.70 -5.47 -16.34
N PRO A 13 -18.75 -5.36 -15.50
CA PRO A 13 -18.60 -5.37 -14.05
C PRO A 13 -17.99 -6.69 -13.58
N LEU A 14 -17.25 -6.62 -12.48
CA LEU A 14 -16.61 -7.80 -11.89
C LEU A 14 -17.62 -8.68 -11.15
N THR A 15 -17.36 -9.99 -11.15
CA THR A 15 -18.04 -10.92 -10.25
C THR A 15 -17.56 -10.69 -8.80
N PRO A 16 -18.37 -11.02 -7.77
CA PRO A 16 -17.96 -10.86 -6.37
C PRO A 16 -16.66 -11.61 -6.02
N GLN A 17 -16.37 -12.72 -6.68
CA GLN A 17 -15.13 -13.46 -6.48
C GLN A 17 -13.91 -12.72 -7.04
N GLU A 18 -14.03 -12.16 -8.24
CA GLU A 18 -12.95 -11.34 -8.83
C GLU A 18 -12.70 -10.08 -8.01
N GLU A 19 -13.75 -9.43 -7.49
CA GLU A 19 -13.61 -8.26 -6.63
C GLU A 19 -12.77 -8.57 -5.38
N ARG A 20 -13.06 -9.68 -4.70
CA ARG A 20 -12.29 -10.14 -3.53
C ARG A 20 -10.84 -10.45 -3.88
N GLN A 21 -10.61 -11.11 -5.02
CA GLN A 21 -9.28 -11.46 -5.47
C GLN A 21 -8.44 -10.22 -5.79
N TRP A 22 -8.98 -9.25 -6.54
CA TRP A 22 -8.25 -8.03 -6.87
C TRP A 22 -8.03 -7.12 -5.67
N ALA A 23 -9.00 -7.02 -4.76
CA ALA A 23 -8.83 -6.32 -3.49
C ALA A 23 -7.71 -6.96 -2.64
N MET A 24 -7.71 -8.30 -2.50
CA MET A 24 -6.65 -9.02 -1.81
C MET A 24 -5.27 -8.73 -2.43
N LEU A 25 -5.15 -8.84 -3.76
CA LEU A 25 -3.89 -8.62 -4.47
C LEU A 25 -3.35 -7.20 -4.28
N ALA A 26 -4.23 -6.20 -4.19
CA ALA A 26 -3.79 -4.83 -3.95
C ALA A 26 -3.08 -4.66 -2.61
N HIS A 27 -3.52 -5.36 -1.56
CA HIS A 27 -2.84 -5.38 -0.27
C HIS A 27 -1.58 -6.25 -0.27
N LEU A 28 -1.63 -7.42 -0.93
CA LEU A 28 -0.47 -8.31 -1.06
C LEU A 28 0.66 -7.71 -1.91
N GLY A 29 0.39 -6.62 -2.63
CA GLY A 29 1.42 -5.79 -3.28
C GLY A 29 2.58 -5.42 -2.36
N VAL A 30 2.32 -5.27 -1.04
CA VAL A 30 3.38 -5.01 -0.05
C VAL A 30 4.51 -6.04 -0.08
N LEU A 31 4.20 -7.30 -0.46
CA LEU A 31 5.19 -8.38 -0.55
C LEU A 31 6.20 -8.18 -1.69
N ALA A 32 5.85 -7.40 -2.71
CA ALA A 32 6.79 -7.06 -3.78
C ALA A 32 8.00 -6.27 -3.26
N ASN A 33 7.87 -5.57 -2.13
CA ASN A 33 8.98 -4.87 -1.50
C ASN A 33 10.05 -5.82 -0.93
N LEU A 34 9.76 -7.10 -0.63
CA LEU A 34 10.79 -8.03 -0.16
C LEU A 34 11.84 -8.31 -1.23
N PHE A 35 11.45 -8.26 -2.51
CA PHE A 35 12.34 -8.55 -3.63
C PHE A 35 12.88 -7.28 -4.28
N SER A 36 12.06 -6.23 -4.35
CA SER A 36 12.39 -4.99 -5.06
C SER A 36 12.80 -3.83 -4.15
N GLY A 37 12.44 -3.86 -2.87
CA GLY A 37 12.59 -2.72 -1.94
C GLY A 37 11.64 -1.55 -2.16
N PHE A 38 11.07 -1.37 -3.37
CA PHE A 38 10.27 -0.17 -3.70
C PHE A 38 9.05 -0.39 -4.62
N LEU A 39 8.86 -1.57 -5.22
CA LEU A 39 7.77 -1.78 -6.20
C LEU A 39 6.42 -2.13 -5.56
N GLY A 40 6.34 -2.26 -4.24
CA GLY A 40 5.09 -2.58 -3.55
C GLY A 40 3.92 -1.70 -3.93
N PRO A 41 4.03 -0.35 -3.86
CA PRO A 41 2.97 0.57 -4.24
C PRO A 41 2.53 0.48 -5.70
N ALA A 42 3.36 -0.04 -6.61
CA ALA A 42 3.02 -0.15 -8.02
C ALA A 42 1.86 -1.14 -8.26
N VAL A 43 1.77 -2.21 -7.46
CA VAL A 43 0.73 -3.22 -7.57
C VAL A 43 -0.68 -2.66 -7.29
N PRO A 44 -0.97 -2.05 -6.12
CA PRO A 44 -2.28 -1.45 -5.87
C PRO A 44 -2.59 -0.29 -6.82
N LEU A 45 -1.58 0.49 -7.24
CA LEU A 45 -1.78 1.56 -8.22
C LEU A 45 -2.25 1.01 -9.57
N ALA A 46 -1.60 -0.04 -10.09
CA ALA A 46 -1.99 -0.67 -11.34
C ALA A 46 -3.42 -1.24 -11.24
N ILE A 47 -3.74 -1.93 -10.14
CA ILE A 47 -5.09 -2.47 -9.91
C ILE A 47 -6.13 -1.34 -9.86
N TYR A 48 -5.83 -0.25 -9.15
CA TYR A 48 -6.72 0.92 -9.10
C TYR A 48 -7.00 1.45 -10.51
N LEU A 49 -5.97 1.72 -11.31
CA LEU A 49 -6.13 2.29 -12.65
C LEU A 49 -6.91 1.36 -13.60
N ILE A 50 -6.74 0.04 -13.48
CA ILE A 50 -7.41 -0.95 -14.33
C ILE A 50 -8.86 -1.16 -13.92
N TYR A 51 -9.16 -1.16 -12.61
CA TYR A 51 -10.46 -1.61 -12.10
C TYR A 51 -11.34 -0.52 -11.49
N LYS A 52 -10.87 0.75 -11.41
CA LYS A 52 -11.62 1.86 -10.80
C LYS A 52 -13.04 2.05 -11.36
N ASP A 53 -13.22 1.83 -12.66
CA ASP A 53 -14.52 2.03 -13.33
C ASP A 53 -15.37 0.74 -13.36
N ARG A 54 -14.81 -0.40 -12.92
CA ARG A 54 -15.46 -1.72 -12.96
C ARG A 54 -15.97 -2.18 -11.62
N SER A 55 -15.34 -1.74 -10.52
CA SER A 55 -15.76 -2.08 -9.15
C SER A 55 -15.35 -0.99 -8.17
N ARG A 56 -16.36 -0.45 -7.46
CA ARG A 56 -16.14 0.52 -6.38
C ARG A 56 -15.37 -0.09 -5.20
N TYR A 57 -15.62 -1.37 -4.90
CA TYR A 57 -14.93 -2.08 -3.82
C TYR A 57 -13.45 -2.26 -4.13
N VAL A 58 -13.10 -2.73 -5.34
CA VAL A 58 -11.70 -2.88 -5.75
C VAL A 58 -11.00 -1.52 -5.79
N ALA A 59 -11.67 -0.48 -6.31
CA ALA A 59 -11.14 0.89 -6.32
C ALA A 59 -10.81 1.37 -4.89
N TYR A 60 -11.72 1.15 -3.95
CA TYR A 60 -11.54 1.53 -2.56
C TYR A 60 -10.37 0.79 -1.90
N GLN A 61 -10.36 -0.55 -1.96
CA GLN A 61 -9.33 -1.36 -1.31
C GLN A 61 -7.94 -1.15 -1.94
N SER A 62 -7.88 -0.98 -3.26
CA SER A 62 -6.61 -0.69 -3.94
C SER A 62 -6.06 0.67 -3.55
N LEU A 63 -6.88 1.70 -3.44
CA LEU A 63 -6.45 3.02 -3.01
C LEU A 63 -6.01 3.03 -1.53
N GLN A 64 -6.72 2.28 -0.69
CA GLN A 64 -6.35 2.09 0.72
C GLN A 64 -4.99 1.38 0.86
N GLY A 65 -4.78 0.31 0.07
CA GLY A 65 -3.51 -0.41 -0.04
C GLY A 65 -2.37 0.47 -0.54
N LEU A 66 -2.62 1.27 -1.58
CA LEU A 66 -1.65 2.19 -2.15
C LEU A 66 -1.18 3.23 -1.14
N VAL A 67 -2.10 3.95 -0.51
CA VAL A 67 -1.75 5.01 0.45
C VAL A 67 -1.06 4.44 1.67
N PHE A 68 -1.52 3.30 2.18
CA PHE A 68 -0.84 2.62 3.29
C PHE A 68 0.61 2.28 2.94
N GLN A 69 0.85 1.70 1.77
CA GLN A 69 2.20 1.35 1.33
C GLN A 69 3.07 2.59 1.09
N LEU A 70 2.52 3.68 0.55
CA LEU A 70 3.24 4.94 0.39
C LEU A 70 3.62 5.59 1.73
N ILE A 71 2.72 5.57 2.72
CA ILE A 71 3.01 6.08 4.07
C ILE A 71 4.17 5.31 4.70
N TRP A 72 4.15 3.98 4.61
CA TRP A 72 5.24 3.17 5.16
C TRP A 72 6.53 3.29 4.37
N TRP A 73 6.44 3.40 3.05
CA TRP A 73 7.61 3.54 2.20
C TRP A 73 8.28 4.90 2.41
N VAL A 74 7.53 6.00 2.31
CA VAL A 74 8.06 7.36 2.49
C VAL A 74 8.34 7.66 3.96
N GLY A 75 7.34 7.49 4.84
CA GLY A 75 7.46 7.84 6.26
C GLY A 75 8.38 6.89 7.01
N GLY A 76 8.20 5.58 6.83
CA GLY A 76 9.08 4.57 7.45
C GLY A 76 10.50 4.59 6.86
N GLY A 77 10.63 4.79 5.55
CA GLY A 77 11.93 4.95 4.89
C GLY A 77 12.67 6.21 5.35
N ALA A 78 12.00 7.36 5.44
CA ALA A 78 12.59 8.60 5.93
C ALA A 78 13.02 8.49 7.40
N LEU A 79 12.18 7.93 8.27
CA LEU A 79 12.53 7.70 9.68
C LEU A 79 13.76 6.80 9.82
N THR A 80 13.80 5.70 9.06
CA THR A 80 14.94 4.78 9.04
C THR A 80 16.20 5.48 8.53
N GLY A 81 16.11 6.25 7.45
CA GLY A 81 17.22 7.01 6.89
C GLY A 81 17.79 8.03 7.88
N VAL A 82 16.94 8.78 8.57
CA VAL A 82 17.35 9.75 9.61
C VAL A 82 18.04 9.04 10.77
N ALA A 83 17.48 7.93 11.26
CA ALA A 83 18.08 7.14 12.34
C ALA A 83 19.49 6.65 11.98
N TRP A 84 19.67 6.14 10.77
CA TRP A 84 20.98 5.71 10.27
C TRP A 84 21.94 6.87 10.01
N ALA A 85 21.47 8.02 9.53
CA ALA A 85 22.30 9.21 9.34
C ALA A 85 22.85 9.73 10.68
N ILE A 86 22.01 9.81 11.71
CA ILE A 86 22.41 10.18 13.08
C ILE A 86 23.41 9.17 13.63
N THR A 87 23.11 7.87 13.50
CA THR A 87 23.96 6.77 13.98
C THR A 87 25.33 6.80 13.30
N GLY A 88 25.38 6.97 11.98
CA GLY A 88 26.62 7.06 11.21
C GLY A 88 27.45 8.29 11.58
N THR A 89 26.81 9.45 11.73
CA THR A 89 27.48 10.70 12.14
C THR A 89 28.10 10.56 13.53
N LEU A 90 27.34 10.06 14.52
CA LEU A 90 27.84 9.86 15.88
C LEU A 90 28.91 8.77 15.98
N SER A 91 28.95 7.84 15.03
CA SER A 91 29.94 6.75 15.02
C SER A 91 31.35 7.27 14.72
N THR A 92 31.49 8.46 14.12
CA THR A 92 32.80 9.11 13.91
C THR A 92 33.55 9.41 15.21
N VAL A 93 32.82 9.58 16.32
CA VAL A 93 33.36 9.78 17.68
C VAL A 93 33.11 8.57 18.58
N LEU A 94 32.91 7.38 18.01
CA LEU A 94 32.60 6.09 18.67
C LEU A 94 31.27 6.01 19.42
N ILE A 95 30.61 7.14 19.72
CA ILE A 95 29.31 7.20 20.43
C ILE A 95 28.20 6.52 19.62
N GLY A 96 28.21 6.67 18.29
CA GLY A 96 27.17 6.12 17.41
C GLY A 96 27.10 4.59 17.40
N LEU A 97 28.16 3.89 17.82
CA LEU A 97 28.12 2.42 17.99
C LEU A 97 27.06 2.00 19.01
N LEU A 98 26.79 2.84 20.03
CA LEU A 98 25.73 2.59 21.01
C LEU A 98 24.33 2.80 20.43
N CYS A 99 24.19 3.55 19.34
CA CYS A 99 22.92 3.79 18.65
C CYS A 99 22.55 2.68 17.66
N ILE A 100 23.50 1.82 17.27
CA ILE A 100 23.28 0.73 16.31
C ILE A 100 22.10 -0.19 16.71
N PRO A 101 21.97 -0.67 17.97
CA PRO A 101 20.83 -1.51 18.35
C PRO A 101 19.49 -0.81 18.12
N VAL A 102 19.41 0.49 18.40
CA VAL A 102 18.19 1.29 18.20
C VAL A 102 17.88 1.45 16.71
N ALA A 103 18.88 1.76 15.89
CA ALA A 103 18.72 1.87 14.43
C ALA A 103 18.28 0.54 13.80
N CYS A 104 18.79 -0.60 14.30
CA CYS A 104 18.36 -1.93 13.87
C CYS A 104 16.88 -2.20 14.21
N VAL A 105 16.42 -1.83 15.41
CA VAL A 105 15.01 -1.99 15.79
C VAL A 105 14.09 -1.13 14.91
N ILE A 106 14.47 0.12 14.62
CA ILE A 106 13.72 1.00 13.72
C ILE A 106 13.64 0.37 12.31
N SER A 107 14.74 -0.22 11.84
CA SER A 107 14.80 -0.89 10.53
C SER A 107 13.88 -2.11 10.42
N ALA A 108 13.44 -2.68 11.55
CA ALA A 108 12.47 -3.77 11.58
C ALA A 108 11.00 -3.31 11.51
N MET A 109 10.71 -2.02 11.72
CA MET A 109 9.34 -1.48 11.65
C MET A 109 8.57 -1.81 10.36
N PRO A 110 9.18 -1.83 9.15
CA PRO A 110 8.47 -2.20 7.92
C PRO A 110 7.85 -3.61 7.95
N LEU A 111 8.32 -4.51 8.83
CA LEU A 111 7.71 -5.82 9.02
C LEU A 111 6.27 -5.72 9.56
N VAL A 112 5.98 -4.71 10.38
CA VAL A 112 4.62 -4.44 10.85
C VAL A 112 3.70 -4.08 9.67
N ALA A 113 4.20 -3.27 8.74
CA ALA A 113 3.47 -2.91 7.53
C ALA A 113 3.18 -4.12 6.65
N LEU A 114 4.16 -5.02 6.52
CA LEU A 114 4.05 -6.27 5.78
C LEU A 114 2.96 -7.16 6.37
N VAL A 115 3.01 -7.40 7.69
CA VAL A 115 1.99 -8.21 8.39
C VAL A 115 0.60 -7.59 8.25
N TYR A 116 0.49 -6.28 8.41
CA TYR A 116 -0.81 -5.62 8.32
C TYR A 116 -1.36 -5.58 6.89
N GLY A 117 -0.49 -5.50 5.88
CA GLY A 117 -0.84 -5.67 4.47
C GLY A 117 -1.38 -7.07 4.18
N VAL A 118 -0.68 -8.11 4.64
CA VAL A 118 -1.16 -9.50 4.49
C VAL A 118 -2.51 -9.70 5.19
N TYR A 119 -2.66 -9.18 6.41
CA TYR A 119 -3.94 -9.22 7.13
C TYR A 119 -5.07 -8.54 6.34
N GLY A 120 -4.82 -7.34 5.78
CA GLY A 120 -5.77 -6.65 4.92
C GLY A 120 -6.16 -7.47 3.69
N GLY A 121 -5.19 -8.14 3.06
CA GLY A 121 -5.42 -9.05 1.95
C GLY A 121 -6.33 -10.24 2.33
N ILE A 122 -6.07 -10.88 3.47
CA ILE A 122 -6.88 -11.99 3.98
C ILE A 122 -8.32 -11.55 4.24
N GLN A 123 -8.51 -10.38 4.87
CA GLN A 123 -9.84 -9.82 5.15
C GLN A 123 -10.61 -9.54 3.85
N CYS A 124 -9.95 -8.98 2.83
CA CYS A 124 -10.57 -8.75 1.52
C CYS A 124 -10.96 -10.06 0.82
N ASN A 125 -10.12 -11.10 0.93
CA ASN A 125 -10.42 -12.41 0.36
C ASN A 125 -11.66 -13.06 1.02
N GLN A 126 -11.87 -12.82 2.31
CA GLN A 126 -13.08 -13.25 3.04
C GLN A 126 -14.32 -12.41 2.70
N GLY A 127 -14.17 -11.34 1.91
CA GLY A 127 -15.26 -10.43 1.53
C GLY A 127 -15.58 -9.38 2.60
N ALA A 128 -14.68 -9.15 3.56
CA ALA A 128 -14.85 -8.07 4.53
C ALA A 128 -14.52 -6.71 3.91
N ASP A 129 -15.22 -5.67 4.37
CA ASP A 129 -14.88 -4.27 4.06
C ASP A 129 -13.72 -3.81 4.94
N PHE A 130 -12.52 -4.29 4.60
CA PHE A 130 -11.31 -4.04 5.37
C PHE A 130 -10.98 -2.55 5.40
N LYS A 131 -10.56 -2.07 6.58
CA LYS A 131 -10.07 -0.71 6.76
C LYS A 131 -8.77 -0.67 7.55
N TYR A 132 -7.79 0.04 7.01
CA TYR A 132 -6.60 0.41 7.78
C TYR A 132 -7.00 1.39 8.87
N TRP A 133 -6.64 1.15 10.13
CA TRP A 133 -6.98 2.07 11.22
C TRP A 133 -6.45 3.48 10.95
N LEU A 134 -5.24 3.59 10.41
CA LEU A 134 -4.58 4.89 10.19
C LEU A 134 -5.25 5.75 9.11
N ILE A 135 -5.90 5.13 8.11
CA ILE A 135 -6.33 5.80 6.85
C ILE A 135 -7.80 5.51 6.50
N GLY A 136 -8.46 4.58 7.19
CA GLY A 136 -9.77 4.05 6.84
C GLY A 136 -10.89 5.09 6.84
N ASP A 137 -10.79 6.10 7.70
CA ASP A 137 -11.82 7.15 7.80
C ASP A 137 -11.68 8.23 6.71
N TRP A 138 -10.49 8.39 6.10
CA TRP A 138 -10.26 9.35 5.01
C TRP A 138 -10.99 8.97 3.72
N PHE A 139 -10.98 7.68 3.35
CA PHE A 139 -11.56 7.21 2.09
C PHE A 139 -13.06 6.96 2.15
N ARG A 140 -13.60 6.70 3.34
CA ARG A 140 -15.04 6.47 3.52
C ARG A 140 -15.87 7.73 3.22
N ASN A 141 -15.28 8.91 3.35
CA ASN A 141 -15.92 10.19 3.02
C ASN A 141 -15.92 10.50 1.51
N THR A 142 -14.93 10.00 0.75
CA THR A 142 -14.81 10.28 -0.70
C THR A 142 -15.81 9.49 -1.56
N LEU A 143 -16.45 8.46 -1.00
CA LEU A 143 -17.40 7.58 -1.72
C LEU A 143 -18.87 7.86 -1.38
N ASN A 144 -19.14 8.67 -0.37
CA ASN A 144 -20.49 9.05 0.07
C ASN A 144 -20.84 10.52 -0.25
N GLY A 145 -19.94 11.25 -0.90
CA GLY A 145 -20.15 12.61 -1.40
C GLY A 145 -20.59 12.63 -2.86
#